data_AF-A0A401GVT5-F1
#
_entry.id   AF-A0A401GVT5-F1
#
_cell.length_a   1.000
_cell.length_b   1.000
_cell.length_c   1.000
_cell.angle_alpha   90.00
_cell.angle_beta   90.00
_cell.angle_gamma   90.00
#
_symmetry.space_group_name_H-M   'P 1'
#
loop_
_entity.id
_entity.type
_entity.pdbx_description
1 polymer ?
#
loop_
_entity_poly.entity_id
_entity_poly.type
_entity_poly.pdbx_seq_one_letter_code
_entity_poly.pdbx_strand_id
1 'polypeptide(L)'
;MLRTKYSKAVKGESEMEQEFVDLSTTMTEDDIKVWTEQETMAMRERGDKLNIYNVHLEKAPSMGDIHLLLATEERQSPNEEGRVLESGTVTWLSTGINIEKTQDDIQVMAKHLTKRSSTMDKNSVEMKQNLLQKRIDGFHNRAMALLDGEDIEHLEISSNEVADEEGWTMEDVEENPEDIEEEVLPENITLLLPSSLGIEQCKTVGWESIAQQELQLRVGQANDCLEDLRLLLGHKSLLFRTKFRHNKSQWHKTRNAAELRKIGQQERKIIR
;
A
#
# COMPACT_ATOMS: atom_id res chain seq x y z
N MET A 1 41.34 -5.74 19.56
CA MET A 1 40.33 -5.32 18.56
C MET A 1 40.85 -5.29 17.12
N LEU A 2 42.06 -4.78 16.85
CA LEU A 2 42.62 -4.76 15.48
C LEU A 2 42.89 -6.15 14.90
N ARG A 3 43.48 -7.07 15.68
CA ARG A 3 43.81 -8.44 15.24
C ARG A 3 42.57 -9.27 14.87
N THR A 4 41.47 -9.10 15.60
CA THR A 4 40.20 -9.79 15.32
C THR A 4 39.48 -9.21 14.10
N LYS A 5 39.57 -7.88 13.88
CA LYS A 5 39.08 -7.24 12.66
C LYS A 5 39.88 -7.69 11.42
N TYR A 6 41.20 -7.72 11.52
CA TYR A 6 42.09 -8.20 10.46
C TYR A 6 41.82 -9.66 10.09
N SER A 7 41.72 -10.55 11.08
CA SER A 7 41.38 -11.96 10.82
C SER A 7 40.00 -12.13 10.18
N LYS A 8 39.01 -11.29 10.51
CA LYS A 8 37.71 -11.28 9.83
C LYS A 8 37.79 -10.77 8.39
N ALA A 9 38.60 -9.74 8.14
CA ALA A 9 38.79 -9.19 6.81
C ALA A 9 39.46 -10.22 5.88
N VAL A 10 40.54 -10.88 6.33
CA VAL A 10 41.23 -11.93 5.56
C VAL A 10 40.29 -13.10 5.23
N LYS A 11 39.44 -13.49 6.19
CA LYS A 11 38.45 -14.53 5.96
C LYS A 11 37.39 -14.09 4.94
N GLY A 12 36.88 -12.87 5.07
CA GLY A 12 35.89 -12.31 4.14
C GLY A 12 36.44 -12.13 2.72
N GLU A 13 37.70 -11.71 2.59
CA GLU A 13 38.39 -11.61 1.29
C GLU A 13 38.40 -12.97 0.58
N SER A 14 38.84 -14.02 1.28
CA SER A 14 38.84 -15.38 0.73
C SER A 14 37.44 -15.91 0.40
N GLU A 15 36.39 -15.50 1.13
CA GLU A 15 35.00 -15.90 0.87
C GLU A 15 34.41 -15.18 -0.34
N MET A 16 34.77 -13.91 -0.57
CA MET A 16 34.20 -13.07 -1.63
C MET A 16 35.00 -13.09 -2.95
N GLU A 17 36.25 -13.58 -2.93
CA GLU A 17 37.14 -13.61 -4.09
C GLU A 17 36.52 -14.40 -5.27
N GLN A 18 35.92 -15.55 -4.99
CA GLN A 18 35.25 -16.36 -6.02
C GLN A 18 34.03 -15.65 -6.60
N GLU A 19 33.19 -15.06 -5.75
CA GLU A 19 32.00 -14.31 -6.19
C GLU A 19 32.37 -13.09 -7.04
N PHE A 20 33.48 -12.42 -6.73
CA PHE A 20 34.00 -11.29 -7.50
C PHE A 20 34.54 -11.71 -8.87
N VAL A 21 35.25 -12.83 -8.94
CA VAL A 21 35.75 -13.38 -10.21
C VAL A 21 34.58 -13.83 -11.10
N ASP A 22 33.57 -14.49 -10.53
CA ASP A 22 32.37 -14.89 -11.27
C ASP A 22 31.59 -13.66 -11.77
N LEU A 23 31.50 -12.59 -10.98
CA LEU A 23 30.87 -11.33 -11.41
C LEU A 23 31.65 -10.64 -12.53
N SER A 24 32.98 -10.54 -12.42
CA SER A 24 33.82 -9.88 -13.42
C SER A 24 33.92 -10.64 -14.74
N THR A 25 33.72 -11.96 -14.73
CA THR A 25 33.69 -12.78 -15.97
C THR A 25 32.35 -12.73 -16.70
N THR A 26 31.26 -12.38 -16.00
CA THR A 26 29.91 -12.34 -16.57
C THR A 26 29.49 -10.93 -17.03
N MET A 27 30.18 -9.88 -16.56
CA MET A 27 29.89 -8.50 -16.94
C MET A 27 30.64 -8.04 -18.19
N THR A 28 30.11 -6.99 -18.82
CA THR A 28 30.71 -6.30 -19.97
C THR A 28 31.96 -5.53 -19.55
N GLU A 29 32.99 -5.48 -20.41
CA GLU A 29 34.23 -4.72 -20.12
C GLU A 29 33.98 -3.22 -19.85
N ASP A 30 32.95 -2.64 -20.47
CA ASP A 30 32.58 -1.24 -20.29
C ASP A 30 32.03 -0.98 -18.88
N ASP A 31 31.20 -1.88 -18.35
CA ASP A 31 30.64 -1.75 -16.99
C ASP A 31 31.75 -1.85 -15.93
N ILE A 32 32.71 -2.76 -16.13
CA ILE A 32 33.87 -2.93 -15.25
C ILE A 32 34.71 -1.65 -15.21
N LYS A 33 34.95 -1.00 -16.36
CA LYS A 33 35.67 0.29 -16.40
C LYS A 33 34.93 1.37 -15.64
N VAL A 34 33.63 1.52 -15.88
CA VAL A 34 32.82 2.53 -15.18
C VAL A 34 32.85 2.31 -13.67
N TRP A 35 32.70 1.07 -13.21
CA TRP A 35 32.69 0.75 -11.78
C TRP A 35 34.06 0.95 -11.12
N THR A 36 35.15 0.59 -11.79
CA THR A 36 36.51 0.85 -11.29
C THR A 36 36.83 2.34 -11.23
N GLU A 37 36.39 3.14 -12.19
CA GLU A 37 36.52 4.60 -12.16
C GLU A 37 35.71 5.20 -11.00
N GLN A 38 34.47 4.75 -10.80
CA GLN A 38 33.64 5.16 -9.66
C GLN A 38 34.27 4.78 -8.32
N GLU A 39 34.82 3.57 -8.19
CA GLU A 39 35.54 3.11 -6.99
C GLU A 39 36.77 3.97 -6.69
N THR A 40 37.60 4.23 -7.70
CA THR A 40 38.82 5.05 -7.50
C THR A 40 38.48 6.48 -7.10
N MET A 41 37.43 7.07 -7.67
CA MET A 41 36.93 8.39 -7.26
C MET A 41 36.37 8.37 -5.84
N ALA A 42 35.55 7.37 -5.49
CA ALA A 42 34.98 7.22 -4.16
C ALA A 42 36.05 7.03 -3.08
N MET A 43 37.07 6.21 -3.34
CA MET A 43 38.20 5.99 -2.42
C MET A 43 39.07 7.23 -2.23
N ARG A 44 39.15 8.10 -3.25
CA ARG A 44 39.88 9.37 -3.19
C ARG A 44 39.13 10.43 -2.38
N GLU A 45 37.85 10.66 -2.69
CA GLU A 45 37.05 11.74 -2.08
C GLU A 45 36.52 11.38 -0.68
N ARG A 46 36.26 10.10 -0.43
CA ARG A 46 35.70 9.57 0.82
C ARG A 46 34.34 10.19 1.20
N GLY A 47 33.82 9.85 2.39
CA GLY A 47 32.53 10.34 2.88
C GLY A 47 31.35 9.78 2.08
N ASP A 48 30.43 10.65 1.68
CA ASP A 48 29.22 10.29 0.93
C ASP A 48 29.50 9.62 -0.41
N LYS A 49 30.71 9.78 -0.95
CA LYS A 49 31.11 9.12 -2.20
C LYS A 49 31.36 7.63 -2.03
N LEU A 50 31.58 7.12 -0.80
CA LEU A 50 31.59 5.67 -0.54
C LEU A 50 30.20 5.02 -0.67
N ASN A 51 29.13 5.81 -0.84
CA ASN A 51 27.80 5.27 -1.03
C ASN A 51 27.68 4.42 -2.29
N ILE A 52 28.66 4.43 -3.21
CA ILE A 52 28.70 3.51 -4.36
C ILE A 52 28.57 2.02 -3.98
N TYR A 53 28.97 1.64 -2.76
CA TYR A 53 28.83 0.28 -2.26
C TYR A 53 27.46 -0.02 -1.68
N ASN A 54 26.61 1.00 -1.53
CA ASN A 54 25.23 0.85 -1.13
C ASN A 54 24.38 0.54 -2.35
N VAL A 55 23.40 -0.34 -2.15
CA VAL A 55 22.38 -0.61 -3.17
C VAL A 55 21.46 0.61 -3.26
N HIS A 56 21.63 1.41 -4.31
CA HIS A 56 20.70 2.48 -4.64
C HIS A 56 19.52 1.87 -5.40
N LEU A 57 18.40 1.68 -4.70
CA LEU A 57 17.12 1.50 -5.35
C LEU A 57 16.49 2.89 -5.42
N GLU A 58 16.29 3.41 -6.63
CA GLU A 58 15.48 4.61 -6.80
C GLU A 58 14.10 4.33 -6.21
N LYS A 59 13.81 4.96 -5.07
CA LYS A 59 12.56 4.78 -4.37
C LYS A 59 11.48 5.51 -5.17
N ALA A 60 10.49 4.76 -5.64
CA ALA A 60 9.31 5.35 -6.25
C ALA A 60 8.62 6.31 -5.27
N PRO A 61 8.01 7.41 -5.74
CA PRO A 61 7.38 8.38 -4.87
C PRO A 61 6.24 7.72 -4.09
N SER A 62 6.23 7.92 -2.77
CA SER A 62 5.18 7.41 -1.88
C SER A 62 3.90 8.22 -2.02
N MET A 63 2.78 7.70 -1.51
CA MET A 63 1.53 8.47 -1.41
C MET A 63 1.74 9.77 -0.62
N GLY A 64 2.57 9.72 0.43
CA GLY A 64 2.91 10.90 1.24
C GLY A 64 3.70 11.95 0.46
N ASP A 65 4.67 11.52 -0.36
CA ASP A 65 5.46 12.43 -1.21
C ASP A 65 4.58 13.10 -2.27
N ILE A 66 3.70 12.33 -2.92
CA ILE A 66 2.76 12.84 -3.92
C ILE A 66 1.73 13.78 -3.27
N HIS A 67 1.21 13.43 -2.10
CA HIS A 67 0.30 14.32 -1.36
C HIS A 67 0.97 15.65 -1.03
N LEU A 68 2.23 15.63 -0.57
CA LEU A 68 2.98 16.86 -0.29
C LEU A 68 3.17 17.69 -1.56
N LEU A 69 3.57 17.06 -2.67
CA LEU A 69 3.74 17.72 -3.96
C LEU A 69 2.45 18.41 -4.40
N LEU A 70 1.36 17.66 -4.50
CA LEU A 70 0.06 18.18 -4.91
C LEU A 70 -0.46 19.28 -3.98
N ALA A 71 -0.29 19.13 -2.67
CA ALA A 71 -0.68 20.16 -1.71
C ALA A 71 0.18 21.44 -1.84
N THR A 72 1.44 21.33 -2.27
CA THR A 72 2.27 22.51 -2.58
C THR A 72 1.85 23.18 -3.88
N GLU A 73 1.46 22.40 -4.90
CA GLU A 73 0.96 22.92 -6.17
C GLU A 73 -0.38 23.65 -5.99
N GLU A 74 -1.30 23.10 -5.18
CA GLU A 74 -2.56 23.76 -4.80
C GLU A 74 -2.32 25.14 -4.16
N ARG A 75 -1.28 25.27 -3.32
CA ARG A 75 -0.93 26.54 -2.66
C ARG A 75 -0.29 27.55 -3.60
N GLN A 76 0.44 27.08 -4.61
CA GLN A 76 1.20 27.92 -5.53
C GLN A 76 0.38 28.39 -6.73
N SER A 77 -0.70 27.68 -7.07
CA SER A 77 -1.58 28.00 -8.21
C SER A 77 -2.97 28.46 -7.76
N PRO A 78 -3.12 29.57 -7.03
CA PRO A 78 -4.45 30.10 -6.74
C PRO A 78 -4.99 30.76 -8.01
N ASN A 79 -6.00 30.14 -8.61
CA ASN A 79 -6.91 30.76 -9.58
C ASN A 79 -6.33 31.07 -10.98
N GLU A 80 -6.07 30.04 -11.78
CA GLU A 80 -6.30 30.17 -13.23
C GLU A 80 -7.79 29.99 -13.50
N GLU A 81 -8.41 30.99 -14.12
CA GLU A 81 -9.84 31.05 -14.46
C GLU A 81 -10.30 29.74 -15.11
N GLY A 82 -11.13 28.96 -14.39
CA GLY A 82 -11.71 27.71 -14.88
C GLY A 82 -11.28 26.44 -14.15
N ARG A 83 -10.37 26.48 -13.17
CA ARG A 83 -10.15 25.34 -12.26
C ARG A 83 -10.83 25.59 -10.91
N VAL A 84 -11.92 24.88 -10.66
CA VAL A 84 -12.56 24.74 -9.34
C VAL A 84 -11.67 23.87 -8.46
N LEU A 85 -10.48 24.34 -8.13
CA LEU A 85 -9.62 23.69 -7.14
C LEU A 85 -9.67 24.51 -5.86
N GLU A 86 -10.75 24.30 -5.11
CA GLU A 86 -10.80 24.80 -3.74
C GLU A 86 -9.68 24.16 -2.92
N SER A 87 -9.00 24.99 -2.13
CA SER A 87 -7.89 24.56 -1.27
C SER A 87 -8.32 23.39 -0.37
N GLY A 88 -7.61 22.26 -0.46
CA GLY A 88 -7.91 21.07 0.34
C GLY A 88 -8.58 19.91 -0.41
N THR A 89 -8.67 19.98 -1.73
CA THR A 89 -9.14 18.87 -2.59
C THR A 89 -8.26 17.64 -2.45
N VAL A 90 -6.93 17.80 -2.49
CA VAL A 90 -5.96 16.70 -2.30
C VAL A 90 -6.10 16.07 -0.90
N THR A 91 -6.39 16.87 0.12
CA THR A 91 -6.65 16.36 1.46
C THR A 91 -7.96 15.57 1.49
N TRP A 92 -9.02 16.06 0.84
CA TRP A 92 -10.28 15.32 0.71
C TRP A 92 -10.09 13.97 0.01
N LEU A 93 -9.41 13.94 -1.14
CA LEU A 93 -9.11 12.70 -1.87
C LEU A 93 -8.32 11.70 -1.02
N SER A 94 -7.24 12.14 -0.36
CA SER A 94 -6.48 11.26 0.51
C SER A 94 -7.28 10.77 1.72
N THR A 95 -8.23 11.55 2.24
CA THR A 95 -9.15 11.07 3.28
C THR A 95 -10.08 9.99 2.75
N GLY A 96 -10.62 10.13 1.53
CA GLY A 96 -11.46 9.10 0.89
C GLY A 96 -10.70 7.78 0.68
N ILE A 97 -9.51 7.83 0.10
CA ILE A 97 -8.64 6.65 -0.10
C ILE A 97 -8.36 5.93 1.23
N ASN A 98 -8.14 6.70 2.31
CA ASN A 98 -7.94 6.12 3.65
C ASN A 98 -9.22 5.52 4.23
N ILE A 99 -10.39 6.04 3.91
CA ILE A 99 -11.68 5.48 4.33
C ILE A 99 -11.89 4.14 3.62
N GLU A 100 -11.70 4.05 2.30
CA GLU A 100 -11.77 2.79 1.55
C GLU A 100 -10.85 1.72 2.15
N LYS A 101 -9.59 2.08 2.45
CA LYS A 101 -8.67 1.16 3.13
C LYS A 101 -9.22 0.65 4.46
N THR A 102 -9.90 1.51 5.23
CA THR A 102 -10.55 1.06 6.47
C THR A 102 -11.81 0.23 6.23
N GLN A 103 -12.54 0.46 5.13
CA GLN A 103 -13.66 -0.39 4.71
C GLN A 103 -13.13 -1.80 4.41
N ASP A 104 -12.08 -1.95 3.60
CA ASP A 104 -11.46 -3.24 3.28
C ASP A 104 -10.98 -3.99 4.53
N ASP A 105 -10.31 -3.29 5.45
CA ASP A 105 -9.86 -3.87 6.73
C ASP A 105 -11.05 -4.40 7.56
N ILE A 106 -12.16 -3.65 7.62
CA ILE A 106 -13.37 -4.04 8.35
C ILE A 106 -14.06 -5.22 7.67
N GLN A 107 -14.18 -5.22 6.34
CA GLN A 107 -14.72 -6.36 5.59
C GLN A 107 -13.93 -7.64 5.88
N VAL A 108 -12.60 -7.57 5.91
CA VAL A 108 -11.76 -8.73 6.26
C VAL A 108 -12.01 -9.19 7.69
N MET A 109 -12.16 -8.28 8.65
CA MET A 109 -12.50 -8.64 10.03
C MET A 109 -13.88 -9.27 10.15
N ALA A 110 -14.88 -8.71 9.46
CA ALA A 110 -16.25 -9.22 9.42
C ALA A 110 -16.31 -10.63 8.81
N LYS A 111 -15.60 -10.87 7.69
CA LYS A 111 -15.46 -12.20 7.06
C LYS A 111 -14.79 -13.23 7.99
N HIS A 112 -13.95 -12.80 8.93
CA HIS A 112 -13.33 -13.67 9.92
C HIS A 112 -14.19 -13.90 11.18
N LEU A 113 -15.27 -13.14 11.37
CA LEU A 113 -16.25 -13.44 12.40
C LEU A 113 -17.04 -14.69 11.99
N THR A 114 -17.12 -15.66 12.91
CA THR A 114 -17.95 -16.85 12.74
C THR A 114 -19.03 -16.86 13.83
N LYS A 115 -20.03 -17.73 13.73
CA LYS A 115 -21.05 -17.88 14.80
C LYS A 115 -20.44 -18.09 16.20
N ARG A 116 -19.23 -18.66 16.27
CA ARG A 116 -18.47 -18.95 17.50
C ARG A 116 -17.50 -17.84 17.92
N SER A 117 -17.41 -16.71 17.18
CA SER A 117 -16.55 -15.61 17.58
C SER A 117 -17.00 -15.01 18.92
N SER A 118 -16.03 -14.51 19.68
CA SER A 118 -16.28 -13.94 21.00
C SER A 118 -17.20 -12.71 20.89
N THR A 119 -18.04 -12.47 21.90
CA THR A 119 -18.83 -11.24 22.00
C THR A 119 -17.95 -10.00 21.96
N MET A 120 -16.73 -10.09 22.51
CA MET A 120 -15.72 -9.03 22.45
C MET A 120 -15.25 -8.73 21.01
N ASP A 121 -15.07 -9.77 20.18
CA ASP A 121 -14.64 -9.61 18.79
C ASP A 121 -15.76 -9.00 17.94
N LYS A 122 -17.02 -9.40 18.19
CA LYS A 122 -18.19 -8.82 17.53
C LYS A 122 -18.37 -7.34 17.88
N ASN A 123 -18.29 -7.00 19.18
CA ASN A 123 -18.36 -5.60 19.63
C ASN A 123 -17.21 -4.74 19.06
N SER A 124 -16.04 -5.33 18.85
CA SER A 124 -14.90 -4.63 18.24
C SER A 124 -15.18 -4.26 16.78
N VAL A 125 -15.80 -5.15 16.01
CA VAL A 125 -16.21 -4.86 14.63
C VAL A 125 -17.30 -3.80 14.61
N GLU A 126 -18.33 -3.94 15.44
CA GLU A 126 -19.42 -2.96 15.55
C GLU A 126 -18.91 -1.56 15.94
N MET A 127 -17.98 -1.47 16.89
CA MET A 127 -17.36 -0.19 17.26
C MET A 127 -16.60 0.43 16.09
N LYS A 128 -15.90 -0.38 15.28
CA LYS A 128 -15.19 0.09 14.09
C LYS A 128 -16.15 0.52 12.99
N GLN A 129 -17.25 -0.20 12.78
CA GLN A 129 -18.33 0.19 11.86
C GLN A 129 -18.92 1.55 12.25
N ASN A 130 -19.24 1.75 13.53
CA ASN A 130 -19.74 3.03 14.04
C ASN A 130 -18.76 4.19 13.84
N LEU A 131 -17.46 3.94 14.00
CA LEU A 131 -16.43 4.95 13.73
C LEU A 131 -16.28 5.21 12.23
N LEU A 132 -16.38 4.17 11.40
CA LEU A 132 -16.33 4.28 9.95
C LEU A 132 -17.50 5.11 9.43
N GLN A 133 -18.73 4.83 9.87
CA GLN A 133 -19.92 5.59 9.49
C GLN A 133 -19.72 7.09 9.74
N LYS A 134 -19.23 7.48 10.93
CA LYS A 134 -18.92 8.89 11.24
C LYS A 134 -17.89 9.52 10.30
N ARG A 135 -16.90 8.74 9.85
CA ARG A 135 -15.89 9.21 8.89
C ARG A 135 -16.49 9.37 7.49
N ILE A 136 -17.36 8.46 7.07
CA ILE A 136 -18.11 8.54 5.81
C ILE A 136 -19.02 9.76 5.81
N ASP A 137 -19.79 9.97 6.88
CA ASP A 137 -20.66 11.15 7.01
C ASP A 137 -19.82 12.45 6.95
N GLY A 138 -18.69 12.48 7.66
CA GLY A 138 -17.77 13.62 7.61
C GLY A 138 -17.16 13.85 6.22
N PHE A 139 -16.88 12.77 5.49
CA PHE A 139 -16.35 12.83 4.13
C PHE A 139 -17.38 13.37 3.14
N HIS A 140 -18.62 12.87 3.17
CA HIS A 140 -19.71 13.38 2.32
C HIS A 140 -20.07 14.82 2.65
N ASN A 141 -20.15 15.20 3.93
CA ASN A 141 -20.37 16.59 4.32
C ASN A 141 -19.26 17.53 3.81
N ARG A 142 -18.01 17.05 3.77
CA ARG A 142 -16.91 17.83 3.20
C ARG A 142 -16.98 17.91 1.68
N ALA A 143 -17.43 16.85 1.00
CA ALA A 143 -17.67 16.86 -0.44
C ALA A 143 -18.71 17.94 -0.80
N MET A 144 -19.87 17.94 -0.14
CA MET A 144 -20.93 18.95 -0.34
C MET A 144 -20.48 20.41 -0.13
N ALA A 145 -19.44 20.63 0.69
CA ALA A 145 -18.91 21.96 0.96
C ALA A 145 -17.83 22.39 -0.03
N LEU A 146 -17.17 21.44 -0.69
CA LEU A 146 -16.02 21.66 -1.60
C LEU A 146 -16.45 21.64 -3.08
N LEU A 147 -17.49 20.85 -3.36
CA LEU A 147 -18.01 20.56 -4.67
C LEU A 147 -19.46 21.04 -4.61
N ASP A 148 -19.78 22.06 -5.41
CA ASP A 148 -21.06 22.75 -5.37
C ASP A 148 -22.21 21.73 -5.35
N GLY A 149 -23.11 21.82 -4.36
CA GLY A 149 -24.01 20.71 -4.03
C GLY A 149 -24.93 20.28 -5.18
N GLU A 150 -25.22 21.18 -6.12
CA GLU A 150 -25.99 20.90 -7.34
C GLU A 150 -25.28 19.92 -8.30
N ASP A 151 -23.95 19.92 -8.33
CA ASP A 151 -23.15 19.01 -9.14
C ASP A 151 -23.18 17.57 -8.61
N ILE A 152 -23.49 17.39 -7.32
CA ILE A 152 -23.47 16.08 -6.64
C ILE A 152 -24.81 15.35 -6.81
N GLU A 153 -25.94 16.05 -6.85
CA GLU A 153 -27.28 15.45 -6.92
C GLU A 153 -27.52 14.62 -8.21
N HIS A 154 -26.72 14.85 -9.25
CA HIS A 154 -26.84 14.18 -10.55
C HIS A 154 -25.82 13.05 -10.78
N LEU A 155 -24.99 12.73 -9.79
CA LEU A 155 -23.93 11.74 -9.93
C LEU A 155 -24.45 10.32 -9.69
N GLU A 156 -24.31 9.44 -10.69
CA GLU A 156 -24.57 8.01 -10.55
C GLU A 156 -23.27 7.32 -10.12
N ILE A 157 -23.16 7.01 -8.84
CA ILE A 157 -22.05 6.23 -8.30
C ILE A 157 -22.16 4.81 -8.85
N SER A 158 -21.13 4.34 -9.57
CA SER A 158 -21.07 2.96 -10.03
C SER A 158 -20.94 2.06 -8.81
N SER A 159 -22.05 1.44 -8.38
CA SER A 159 -21.99 0.36 -7.40
C SER A 159 -21.18 -0.77 -8.01
N ASN A 160 -19.99 -1.01 -7.47
CA ASN A 160 -19.19 -2.15 -7.88
C ASN A 160 -19.90 -3.38 -7.31
N GLU A 161 -20.86 -3.94 -8.05
CA GLU A 161 -21.42 -5.26 -7.75
C GLU A 161 -20.23 -6.22 -7.72
N VAL A 162 -19.86 -6.61 -6.51
CA VAL A 162 -18.86 -7.65 -6.28
C VAL A 162 -19.38 -8.88 -7.00
N ALA A 163 -18.77 -9.21 -8.13
CA ALA A 163 -19.02 -10.47 -8.81
C ALA A 163 -18.74 -11.57 -7.79
N ASP A 164 -19.81 -12.21 -7.32
CA ASP A 164 -19.75 -13.32 -6.39
C ASP A 164 -18.74 -14.35 -6.91
N GLU A 165 -17.60 -14.48 -6.21
CA GLU A 165 -16.70 -15.61 -6.44
C GLU A 165 -17.48 -16.88 -6.05
N GLU A 166 -18.05 -17.53 -7.06
CA GLU A 166 -18.75 -18.81 -6.98
C GLU A 166 -17.98 -19.82 -6.13
N GLY A 167 -18.54 -20.20 -4.99
CA GLY A 167 -18.02 -21.28 -4.19
C GLY A 167 -18.71 -21.43 -2.84
N TRP A 168 -19.42 -22.56 -2.68
CA TRP A 168 -20.02 -23.10 -1.46
C TRP A 168 -21.46 -22.65 -1.16
N THR A 169 -22.39 -23.15 -1.98
CA THR A 169 -23.79 -23.35 -1.61
C THR A 169 -23.89 -24.28 -0.39
N MET A 170 -24.60 -23.87 0.66
CA MET A 170 -25.29 -24.81 1.54
C MET A 170 -26.77 -24.47 1.57
N GLU A 171 -27.57 -25.49 1.30
CA GLU A 171 -29.01 -25.50 1.05
C GLU A 171 -29.88 -24.90 2.17
N ASP A 172 -30.94 -24.26 1.68
CA ASP A 172 -32.32 -24.16 2.16
C ASP A 172 -32.57 -23.57 3.55
N VAL A 173 -32.87 -22.27 3.55
CA VAL A 173 -33.82 -21.66 4.49
C VAL A 173 -34.92 -21.02 3.65
N GLU A 174 -36.15 -21.52 3.78
CA GLU A 174 -37.36 -20.91 3.22
C GLU A 174 -37.47 -19.45 3.68
N GLU A 175 -37.33 -18.52 2.74
CA GLU A 175 -37.53 -17.09 2.94
C GLU A 175 -39.02 -16.75 3.01
N ASN A 176 -39.39 -15.96 4.02
CA ASN A 176 -40.61 -15.16 3.98
C ASN A 176 -40.26 -13.82 3.33
N PRO A 177 -40.83 -13.45 2.17
CA PRO A 177 -40.48 -12.23 1.46
C PRO A 177 -41.34 -11.07 2.00
N GLU A 178 -40.98 -10.54 3.16
CA GLU A 178 -41.51 -9.26 3.65
C GLU A 178 -40.33 -8.32 3.90
N ASP A 179 -40.05 -7.48 2.89
CA ASP A 179 -39.35 -6.19 2.93
C ASP A 179 -38.51 -5.91 4.20
N ILE A 180 -37.38 -6.60 4.34
CA ILE A 180 -36.29 -6.09 5.18
C ILE A 180 -35.51 -5.14 4.28
N GLU A 181 -35.65 -3.83 4.51
CA GLU A 181 -34.68 -2.86 3.99
C GLU A 181 -33.30 -3.35 4.43
N GLU A 182 -32.51 -3.88 3.50
CA GLU A 182 -31.17 -4.38 3.77
C GLU A 182 -30.34 -3.21 4.27
N GLU A 183 -30.06 -3.16 5.57
CA GLU A 183 -29.25 -2.11 6.18
C GLU A 183 -27.84 -2.19 5.58
N VAL A 184 -27.52 -1.26 4.69
CA VAL A 184 -26.23 -1.22 4.00
C VAL A 184 -25.15 -0.95 5.04
N LEU A 185 -24.29 -1.93 5.27
CA LEU A 185 -23.17 -1.82 6.21
C LEU A 185 -22.18 -0.72 5.75
N PRO A 186 -21.56 0.02 6.68
CA PRO A 186 -20.68 1.14 6.34
C PRO A 186 -19.47 0.72 5.50
N GLU A 187 -19.00 -0.51 5.66
CA GLU A 187 -17.91 -1.06 4.86
C GLU A 187 -18.29 -1.40 3.40
N ASN A 188 -19.58 -1.35 3.05
CA ASN A 188 -20.08 -1.61 1.69
C ASN A 188 -20.57 -0.32 1.00
N ILE A 189 -20.54 0.82 1.69
CA ILE A 189 -20.92 2.11 1.12
C ILE A 189 -19.86 2.52 0.09
N THR A 190 -20.27 2.78 -1.15
CA THR A 190 -19.37 3.32 -2.17
C THR A 190 -19.17 4.81 -1.92
N LEU A 191 -17.92 5.25 -1.78
CA LEU A 191 -17.60 6.66 -1.55
C LEU A 191 -17.67 7.44 -2.85
N LEU A 192 -18.09 8.70 -2.76
CA LEU A 192 -18.03 9.63 -3.88
C LEU A 192 -16.58 10.07 -4.16
N LEU A 193 -15.86 9.26 -4.94
CA LEU A 193 -14.54 9.55 -5.46
C LEU A 193 -14.58 9.58 -7.00
N PRO A 194 -13.71 10.35 -7.69
CA PRO A 194 -13.67 10.35 -9.14
C PRO A 194 -13.57 8.95 -9.78
N SER A 195 -12.81 8.03 -9.16
CA SER A 195 -12.73 6.63 -9.57
C SER A 195 -14.07 5.88 -9.57
N SER A 196 -15.03 6.26 -8.72
CA SER A 196 -16.37 5.65 -8.62
C SER A 196 -17.39 6.15 -9.66
N LEU A 197 -17.15 7.33 -10.23
CA LEU A 197 -18.06 8.00 -11.19
C LEU A 197 -17.76 7.61 -12.64
N GLY A 198 -16.54 7.13 -12.90
CA GLY A 198 -16.05 6.88 -14.24
C GLY A 198 -15.68 8.18 -14.98
N ILE A 199 -14.95 8.00 -16.10
CA ILE A 199 -14.30 9.11 -16.81
C ILE A 199 -15.34 10.07 -17.43
N GLU A 200 -16.44 9.58 -17.98
CA GLU A 200 -17.42 10.40 -18.69
C GLU A 200 -18.24 11.30 -17.75
N GLN A 201 -18.62 10.81 -16.56
CA GLN A 201 -19.26 11.64 -15.54
C GLN A 201 -18.29 12.69 -15.00
N CYS A 202 -17.02 12.31 -14.74
CA CYS A 202 -15.99 13.26 -14.32
C CYS A 202 -15.80 14.41 -15.31
N LYS A 203 -15.87 14.15 -16.63
CA LYS A 203 -15.82 15.22 -17.65
C LYS A 203 -17.05 16.11 -17.62
N THR A 204 -18.23 15.52 -17.47
CA THR A 204 -19.52 16.24 -17.45
C THR A 204 -19.59 17.24 -16.31
N VAL A 205 -19.05 16.87 -15.14
CA VAL A 205 -19.01 17.70 -13.93
C VAL A 205 -17.72 18.53 -13.81
N GLY A 206 -16.79 18.40 -14.78
CA GLY A 206 -15.52 19.14 -14.76
C GLY A 206 -14.50 18.69 -13.72
N TRP A 207 -14.65 17.47 -13.18
CA TRP A 207 -13.74 16.85 -12.19
C TRP A 207 -12.47 16.27 -12.81
N GLU A 208 -12.14 16.58 -14.06
CA GLU A 208 -10.97 16.02 -14.75
C GLU A 208 -9.66 16.26 -13.97
N SER A 209 -9.46 17.46 -13.44
CA SER A 209 -8.27 17.80 -12.65
C SER A 209 -8.24 17.03 -11.32
N ILE A 210 -9.41 16.83 -10.69
CA ILE A 210 -9.56 16.11 -9.42
C ILE A 210 -9.29 14.62 -9.64
N ALA A 211 -9.82 14.05 -10.72
CA ALA A 211 -9.57 12.67 -11.12
C ALA A 211 -8.07 12.42 -11.40
N GLN A 212 -7.39 13.38 -12.03
CA GLN A 212 -5.94 13.28 -12.26
C GLN A 212 -5.14 13.33 -10.95
N GLN A 213 -5.54 14.16 -9.99
CA GLN A 213 -4.92 14.19 -8.65
C GLN A 213 -5.15 12.87 -7.91
N GLU A 214 -6.36 12.31 -7.97
CA GLU A 214 -6.67 11.00 -7.38
C GLU A 214 -5.78 9.92 -7.99
N LEU A 215 -5.66 9.87 -9.32
CA LEU A 215 -4.81 8.91 -10.02
C LEU A 215 -3.36 8.95 -9.52
N GLN A 216 -2.79 10.15 -9.35
CA GLN A 216 -1.44 10.30 -8.81
C GLN A 216 -1.34 9.76 -7.38
N LEU A 217 -2.31 10.08 -6.50
CA LEU A 217 -2.34 9.55 -5.13
C LEU A 217 -2.45 8.02 -5.12
N ARG A 218 -3.26 7.43 -5.99
CA ARG A 218 -3.41 5.96 -6.15
C ARG A 218 -2.11 5.31 -6.61
N VAL A 219 -1.36 5.94 -7.52
CA VAL A 219 -0.02 5.47 -7.92
C VAL A 219 0.94 5.48 -6.72
N GLY A 220 0.93 6.54 -5.92
CA GLY A 220 1.72 6.60 -4.68
C GLY A 220 1.34 5.52 -3.69
N GLN A 221 0.04 5.26 -3.51
CA GLN A 221 -0.45 4.18 -2.66
C GLN A 221 0.02 2.80 -3.15
N ALA A 222 -0.03 2.55 -4.46
CA ALA A 222 0.47 1.32 -5.05
C ALA A 222 1.98 1.14 -4.84
N ASN A 223 2.76 2.23 -4.96
CA ASN A 223 4.20 2.22 -4.67
C ASN A 223 4.48 1.86 -3.21
N ASP A 224 3.72 2.42 -2.25
CA ASP A 224 3.86 2.10 -0.84
C ASP A 224 3.52 0.62 -0.55
N CYS A 225 2.41 0.11 -1.08
CA CYS A 225 2.05 -1.31 -0.96
C CYS A 225 3.13 -2.22 -1.56
N LEU A 226 3.70 -1.85 -2.71
CA LEU A 226 4.73 -2.62 -3.38
C LEU A 226 6.06 -2.61 -2.59
N GLU A 227 6.42 -1.48 -2.00
CA GLU A 227 7.58 -1.40 -1.11
C GLU A 227 7.39 -2.25 0.15
N ASP A 228 6.22 -2.19 0.78
CA ASP A 228 5.89 -3.03 1.93
C ASP A 228 5.99 -4.53 1.57
N LEU A 229 5.49 -4.93 0.40
CA LEU A 229 5.64 -6.30 -0.09
C LEU A 229 7.10 -6.69 -0.30
N ARG A 230 7.92 -5.83 -0.90
CA ARG A 230 9.37 -6.08 -1.07
C ARG A 230 10.06 -6.26 0.27
N LEU A 231 9.76 -5.43 1.26
CA LEU A 231 10.32 -5.53 2.61
C LEU A 231 9.91 -6.83 3.30
N LEU A 232 8.63 -7.22 3.22
CA LEU A 232 8.14 -8.47 3.80
C LEU A 232 8.78 -9.69 3.15
N LEU A 233 8.88 -9.71 1.81
CA LEU A 233 9.54 -10.79 1.07
C LEU A 233 11.03 -10.85 1.40
N GLY A 234 11.70 -9.69 1.48
CA GLY A 234 13.08 -9.58 1.93
C GLY A 234 13.28 -10.18 3.33
N HIS A 235 12.44 -9.79 4.28
CA HIS A 235 12.47 -10.31 5.65
C HIS A 235 12.25 -11.83 5.69
N LYS A 236 11.26 -12.33 4.95
CA LYS A 236 10.96 -13.76 4.83
C LYS A 236 12.14 -14.54 4.25
N SER A 237 12.78 -14.02 3.20
CA SER A 237 13.94 -14.63 2.57
C SER A 237 15.13 -14.70 3.53
N LEU A 238 15.37 -13.64 4.30
CA LEU A 238 16.44 -13.56 5.28
C LEU A 238 16.21 -14.56 6.42
N LEU A 239 15.00 -14.63 6.95
CA LEU A 239 14.63 -15.64 7.94
C LEU A 239 14.87 -17.06 7.40
N PHE A 240 14.46 -17.33 6.15
CA PHE A 240 14.68 -18.62 5.50
C PHE A 240 16.17 -18.98 5.44
N ARG A 241 17.02 -18.07 4.97
CA ARG A 241 18.46 -18.29 4.85
C ARG A 241 19.15 -18.45 6.20
N THR A 242 18.82 -17.59 7.16
CA THR A 242 19.55 -17.53 8.45
C THR A 242 19.06 -18.53 9.48
N LYS A 243 17.74 -18.81 9.53
CA LYS A 243 17.13 -19.61 10.60
C LYS A 243 16.67 -20.98 10.13
N PHE A 244 16.22 -21.13 8.89
CA PHE A 244 15.59 -22.36 8.42
C PHE A 244 16.53 -23.26 7.60
N ARG A 245 17.40 -22.69 6.74
CA ARG A 245 18.32 -23.47 5.89
C ARG A 245 19.22 -24.42 6.69
N HIS A 246 19.59 -24.03 7.92
CA HIS A 246 20.48 -24.79 8.79
C HIS A 246 19.77 -25.69 9.80
N ASN A 247 18.44 -25.66 9.90
CA ASN A 247 17.70 -26.27 11.01
C ASN A 247 16.46 -27.06 10.54
N LYS A 248 16.71 -28.19 9.87
CA LYS A 248 15.68 -28.99 9.16
C LYS A 248 14.71 -29.78 10.05
N SER A 249 15.04 -30.04 11.32
CA SER A 249 14.31 -31.03 12.15
C SER A 249 13.30 -30.45 13.16
N GLN A 250 13.31 -29.14 13.45
CA GLN A 250 12.46 -28.51 14.50
C GLN A 250 11.61 -27.34 13.97
N TRP A 251 11.26 -27.38 12.68
CA TRP A 251 10.74 -26.22 11.95
C TRP A 251 9.29 -25.82 12.30
N HIS A 252 8.42 -26.75 12.73
CA HIS A 252 6.99 -26.45 12.91
C HIS A 252 6.61 -25.75 14.22
N LYS A 253 7.44 -25.88 15.28
CA LYS A 253 7.10 -25.48 16.67
C LYS A 253 7.97 -24.36 17.23
N THR A 254 8.81 -23.74 16.41
CA THR A 254 9.74 -22.69 16.85
C THR A 254 9.15 -21.29 16.70
N ARG A 255 9.67 -20.35 17.50
CA ARG A 255 9.33 -18.91 17.44
C ARG A 255 9.44 -18.33 16.02
N ASN A 256 10.44 -18.78 15.25
CA ASN A 256 10.66 -18.34 13.87
C ASN A 256 9.53 -18.79 12.93
N ALA A 257 8.89 -19.93 13.18
CA ALA A 257 7.74 -20.39 12.40
C ALA A 257 6.50 -19.53 12.65
N ALA A 258 6.31 -19.07 13.89
CA ALA A 258 5.26 -18.11 14.22
C ALA A 258 5.52 -16.76 13.55
N GLU A 259 6.77 -16.30 13.52
CA GLU A 259 7.18 -15.09 12.80
C GLU A 259 6.93 -15.19 11.29
N LEU A 260 7.28 -16.32 10.67
CA LEU A 260 6.99 -16.56 9.25
C LEU A 260 5.48 -16.58 8.93
N ARG A 261 4.65 -17.13 9.84
CA ARG A 261 3.19 -17.07 9.70
C ARG A 261 2.66 -15.64 9.78
N LYS A 262 3.22 -14.82 10.68
CA LYS A 262 2.86 -13.39 10.79
C LYS A 262 3.19 -12.63 9.51
N ILE A 263 4.39 -12.84 8.95
CA ILE A 263 4.77 -12.25 7.66
C ILE A 263 3.79 -12.69 6.57
N GLY A 264 3.46 -13.97 6.50
CA GLY A 264 2.47 -14.48 5.54
C GLY A 264 1.06 -13.91 5.73
N GLN A 265 0.67 -13.55 6.96
CA GLN A 265 -0.59 -12.83 7.20
C GLN A 265 -0.52 -11.39 6.73
N GLN A 266 0.62 -10.72 6.90
CA GLN A 266 0.84 -9.35 6.40
C GLN A 266 0.89 -9.29 4.87
N GLU A 267 1.56 -10.25 4.22
CA GLU A 267 1.57 -10.38 2.75
C GLU A 267 0.15 -10.46 2.17
N ARG A 268 -0.70 -11.31 2.77
CA ARG A 268 -2.10 -11.46 2.33
C ARG A 268 -2.96 -10.22 2.55
N LYS A 269 -2.57 -9.32 3.46
CA LYS A 269 -3.27 -8.06 3.69
C LYS A 269 -2.93 -6.98 2.68
N ILE A 270 -1.77 -7.06 2.01
CA ILE A 270 -1.35 -6.05 1.03
C ILE A 270 -1.77 -6.45 -0.40
N ILE A 271 -1.91 -7.75 -0.67
CA ILE A 271 -2.31 -8.26 -2.00
C ILE A 271 -3.83 -8.15 -2.24
N ARG A 272 -4.61 -8.02 -1.17
CA ARG A 272 -6.05 -7.78 -1.23
C ARG A 272 -6.29 -6.29 -1.20
#